data_AF-A0A1H2BH39-F1
#
_entry.id   AF-A0A1H2BH39-F1
#
_cell.length_a   1.000
_cell.length_b   1.000
_cell.length_c   1.000
_cell.angle_alpha   90.00
_cell.angle_beta   90.00
_cell.angle_gamma   90.00
#
_symmetry.space_group_name_H-M   'P 1'
#
loop_
_entity.id
_entity.type
_entity.pdbx_description
1 polymer ?
#
loop_
_entity_poly.entity_id
_entity_poly.type
_entity_poly.pdbx_seq_one_letter_code
_entity_poly.pdbx_strand_id
1 'polypeptide(L)'
;MSTALTDERRDVARRRPSAPRTRRRGRHRAYLYVLPAAAVYAAFSLWPGLNTVYYSLHRWDGLNPAEWTGFDNYAEVFTDPDLFGSILHSLVLVLFFAAAPIIVGLLLTGLLMGRGTRGMTAFRVIYFLPQVVPLVAVGVTWRWIYAEDGVVNQALRAAGLDALASPWLARHTTALIAIGLIGTWCMTGLCMMLFVSGAQKIDASLYEAAAMDGAGAFRRFTSVTLPGLRGEISVAAVITTIAALASFDLIYVTTGGGPENATTVPGLLVYRLAFSYGEVGGAAALAVVLTVLILAFVTAIRRLTREKE
;
A
#
# COMPACT_ATOMS: atom_id res chain seq x y z
N MET A 1 -50.55 -19.01 -71.23
CA MET A 1 -50.11 -17.99 -72.20
C MET A 1 -50.01 -16.67 -71.45
N SER A 2 -48.78 -16.16 -71.32
CA SER A 2 -48.37 -14.75 -71.13
C SER A 2 -48.94 -13.87 -69.99
N THR A 3 -47.98 -13.37 -69.19
CA THR A 3 -47.82 -12.00 -68.66
C THR A 3 -48.83 -11.41 -67.68
N ALA A 4 -48.40 -11.20 -66.43
CA ALA A 4 -47.91 -9.88 -65.98
C ALA A 4 -47.27 -9.98 -64.59
N LEU A 5 -45.95 -9.82 -64.55
CA LEU A 5 -45.18 -9.54 -63.34
C LEU A 5 -45.43 -8.08 -62.94
N THR A 6 -46.09 -7.85 -61.81
CA THR A 6 -46.07 -6.54 -61.15
C THR A 6 -45.14 -6.60 -59.96
N ASP A 7 -44.02 -5.91 -60.14
CA ASP A 7 -42.90 -5.65 -59.25
C ASP A 7 -43.33 -4.80 -58.04
N GLU A 8 -43.68 -5.44 -56.92
CA GLU A 8 -43.74 -4.75 -55.61
C GLU A 8 -42.33 -4.63 -55.03
N ARG A 9 -41.53 -3.72 -55.59
CA ARG A 9 -40.40 -3.13 -54.86
C ARG A 9 -40.95 -2.22 -53.78
N ARG A 10 -41.13 -2.78 -52.58
CA ARG A 10 -41.24 -1.99 -51.35
C ARG A 10 -39.92 -1.25 -51.15
N ASP A 11 -39.92 0.04 -51.47
CA ASP A 11 -38.92 1.01 -51.03
C ASP A 11 -38.94 1.09 -49.50
N VAL A 12 -38.18 0.19 -48.86
CA VAL A 12 -37.75 0.37 -47.48
C VAL A 12 -36.74 1.51 -47.50
N ALA A 13 -37.25 2.73 -47.44
CA ALA A 13 -36.46 3.93 -47.21
C ALA A 13 -35.66 3.71 -45.91
N ARG A 14 -34.40 3.31 -46.07
CA ARG A 14 -33.40 3.22 -44.99
C ARG A 14 -33.25 4.61 -44.42
N ARG A 15 -34.01 4.93 -43.37
CA ARG A 15 -33.71 6.05 -42.47
C ARG A 15 -32.33 5.78 -41.89
N ARG A 16 -31.30 6.40 -42.48
CA ARG A 16 -29.95 6.43 -41.92
C ARG A 16 -30.07 6.94 -40.48
N PRO A 17 -29.55 6.25 -39.46
CA PRO A 17 -29.53 6.80 -38.11
C PRO A 17 -28.70 8.08 -38.17
N SER A 18 -29.36 9.22 -38.00
CA SER A 18 -28.71 10.51 -37.83
C SER A 18 -27.80 10.42 -36.61
N ALA A 19 -26.48 10.42 -36.84
CA ALA A 19 -25.47 10.38 -35.79
C ALA A 19 -25.74 11.49 -34.75
N PRO A 20 -25.70 11.21 -33.44
CA PRO A 20 -26.02 12.21 -32.44
C PRO A 20 -24.92 13.28 -32.39
N ARG A 21 -25.18 14.44 -33.03
CA ARG A 21 -24.31 15.63 -33.08
C ARG A 21 -24.33 16.48 -31.79
N THR A 22 -24.39 15.88 -30.60
CA THR A 22 -24.48 16.64 -29.33
C THR A 22 -23.41 16.32 -28.28
N ARG A 23 -22.42 15.46 -28.57
CA ARG A 23 -21.35 15.13 -27.61
C ARG A 23 -20.41 16.29 -27.20
N ARG A 24 -20.38 17.40 -27.94
CA ARG A 24 -19.45 18.52 -27.66
C ARG A 24 -19.98 19.52 -26.62
N ARG A 25 -21.31 19.70 -26.50
CA ARG A 25 -21.93 20.67 -25.57
C ARG A 25 -22.05 20.16 -24.13
N GLY A 26 -21.86 18.87 -23.85
CA GLY A 26 -21.83 18.33 -22.48
C GLY A 26 -20.46 18.41 -21.78
N ARG A 27 -19.38 18.59 -22.54
CA ARG A 27 -18.00 18.46 -22.04
C ARG A 27 -17.57 19.63 -21.14
N HIS A 28 -17.98 20.86 -21.46
CA HIS A 28 -17.66 22.04 -20.63
C HIS A 28 -18.37 22.01 -19.27
N ARG A 29 -19.61 21.48 -19.22
CA ARG A 29 -20.34 21.28 -17.96
C ARG A 29 -19.67 20.22 -17.09
N ALA A 30 -19.14 19.15 -17.69
CA ALA A 30 -18.36 18.14 -16.97
C ALA A 30 -17.10 18.75 -16.32
N TYR A 31 -16.38 19.66 -17.01
CA TYR A 31 -15.24 20.36 -16.41
C TYR A 31 -15.66 21.29 -15.26
N LEU A 32 -16.81 21.97 -15.34
CA LEU A 32 -17.32 22.80 -14.24
C LEU A 32 -17.62 21.99 -12.96
N TYR A 33 -18.04 20.72 -13.09
CA TYR A 33 -18.23 19.84 -11.92
C TYR A 33 -16.92 19.33 -11.31
N VAL A 34 -15.87 19.15 -12.13
CA VAL A 34 -14.55 18.69 -11.65
C VAL A 34 -13.71 19.85 -11.10
N LEU A 35 -13.93 21.08 -11.59
CA LEU A 35 -13.09 22.24 -11.29
C LEU A 35 -12.95 22.55 -9.79
N PRO A 36 -14.00 22.52 -8.95
CA PRO A 36 -13.84 22.75 -7.51
C PRO A 36 -12.93 21.72 -6.84
N ALA A 37 -13.10 20.44 -7.17
CA ALA A 37 -12.26 19.36 -6.63
C ALA A 37 -10.82 19.46 -7.13
N ALA A 38 -10.63 19.77 -8.42
CA ALA A 38 -9.31 19.97 -9.02
C ALA A 38 -8.60 21.19 -8.43
N ALA A 39 -9.32 22.28 -8.15
CA ALA A 39 -8.77 23.48 -7.53
C ALA A 39 -8.27 23.19 -6.11
N VAL A 40 -9.07 22.49 -5.30
CA VAL A 40 -8.65 22.06 -3.95
C VAL A 40 -7.44 21.14 -4.02
N TYR A 41 -7.44 20.14 -4.90
CA TYR A 41 -6.30 19.24 -5.09
C TYR A 41 -5.03 20.00 -5.55
N ALA A 42 -5.18 20.94 -6.49
CA ALA A 42 -4.06 21.74 -6.97
C ALA A 42 -3.49 22.63 -5.86
N ALA A 43 -4.34 23.30 -5.09
CA ALA A 43 -3.92 24.24 -4.05
C ALA A 43 -3.32 23.56 -2.82
N PHE A 44 -3.86 22.40 -2.42
CA PHE A 44 -3.48 21.76 -1.15
C PHE A 44 -2.67 20.46 -1.30
N SER A 45 -2.49 19.94 -2.51
CA SER A 45 -1.65 18.76 -2.76
C SER A 45 -0.56 19.03 -3.78
N LEU A 46 -0.91 19.48 -5.00
CA LEU A 46 0.09 19.70 -6.04
C LEU A 46 1.01 20.88 -5.72
N TRP A 47 0.44 22.01 -5.30
CA TRP A 47 1.22 23.21 -5.02
C TRP A 47 2.23 23.01 -3.88
N PRO A 48 1.87 22.49 -2.69
CA PRO A 48 2.85 22.16 -1.66
C PRO A 48 3.86 21.12 -2.13
N GLY A 49 3.44 20.09 -2.87
CA GLY A 49 4.36 19.08 -3.40
C GLY A 49 5.40 19.66 -4.37
N LEU A 50 5.01 20.57 -5.25
CA LEU A 50 5.93 21.28 -6.13
C LEU A 50 6.87 22.20 -5.34
N ASN A 51 6.37 22.85 -4.28
CA ASN A 51 7.21 23.63 -3.38
C ASN A 51 8.23 22.74 -2.64
N THR A 52 7.86 21.53 -2.23
CA THR A 52 8.82 20.57 -1.65
C THR A 52 9.94 20.26 -2.64
N VAL A 53 9.64 20.06 -3.92
CA VAL A 53 10.67 19.86 -4.97
C VAL A 53 11.51 21.12 -5.21
N TYR A 54 10.93 22.30 -5.04
CA TYR A 54 11.68 23.56 -5.14
C TYR A 54 12.63 23.74 -3.95
N TYR A 55 12.13 23.58 -2.72
CA TYR A 55 12.92 23.75 -1.50
C TYR A 55 13.96 22.66 -1.30
N SER A 56 13.78 21.46 -1.88
CA SER A 56 14.83 20.43 -1.84
C SER A 56 16.11 20.82 -2.57
N LEU A 57 16.05 21.82 -3.47
CA LEU A 57 17.21 22.38 -4.17
C LEU A 57 17.82 23.59 -3.46
N HIS A 58 17.29 23.94 -2.29
CA HIS A 58 17.73 25.08 -1.50
C HIS A 58 18.18 24.65 -0.11
N ARG A 59 19.16 25.35 0.44
CA ARG A 59 19.41 25.36 1.88
C ARG A 59 18.46 26.38 2.50
N TRP A 60 17.52 25.89 3.31
CA TRP A 60 16.48 26.72 3.89
C TRP A 60 16.09 26.23 5.27
N ASP A 61 15.95 27.18 6.19
CA ASP A 61 15.59 26.94 7.58
C ASP A 61 14.12 27.24 7.92
N GLY A 62 13.34 27.70 6.92
CA GLY A 62 11.94 28.07 7.10
C GLY A 62 11.73 29.51 7.57
N LEU A 63 12.78 30.23 7.97
CA LEU A 63 12.69 31.58 8.55
C LEU A 63 13.44 32.62 7.73
N ASN A 64 14.66 32.30 7.31
CA ASN A 64 15.51 33.15 6.49
C ASN A 64 15.22 32.93 4.99
N PRO A 65 15.71 33.82 4.11
CA PRO A 65 15.63 33.59 2.67
C PRO A 65 16.29 32.26 2.27
N ALA A 66 15.63 31.48 1.41
CA ALA A 66 16.17 30.22 0.92
C ALA A 66 17.37 30.46 0.00
N GLU A 67 18.49 29.79 0.26
CA GLU A 67 19.71 29.87 -0.55
C GLU A 67 19.75 28.72 -1.56
N TRP A 68 19.95 29.00 -2.84
CA TRP A 68 20.05 27.97 -3.86
C TRP A 68 21.36 27.19 -3.72
N THR A 69 21.27 25.88 -3.48
CA THR A 69 22.43 24.98 -3.33
C THR A 69 22.44 23.85 -4.37
N GLY A 70 21.46 23.81 -5.27
CA GLY A 70 21.41 22.79 -6.33
C GLY A 70 21.16 21.41 -5.74
N PHE A 71 22.09 20.46 -5.94
CA PHE A 71 21.91 19.06 -5.54
C PHE A 71 22.59 18.67 -4.21
N ASP A 72 23.14 19.63 -3.47
CA ASP A 72 23.92 19.35 -2.25
C ASP A 72 23.11 18.58 -1.19
N ASN A 73 21.85 18.96 -0.96
CA ASN A 73 20.95 18.25 -0.04
C ASN A 73 20.73 16.78 -0.46
N TYR A 74 20.73 16.49 -1.76
CA TYR A 74 20.59 15.12 -2.25
C TYR A 74 21.87 14.33 -2.05
N ALA A 75 23.04 14.95 -2.24
CA ALA A 75 24.31 14.31 -1.93
C ALA A 75 24.35 13.90 -0.45
N GLU A 76 23.94 14.81 0.44
CA GLU A 76 23.85 14.56 1.89
C GLU A 76 22.95 13.36 2.22
N VAL A 77 21.78 13.24 1.60
CA VAL A 77 20.87 12.08 1.78
C VAL A 77 21.55 10.73 1.50
N PHE A 78 22.51 10.68 0.56
CA PHE A 78 23.20 9.44 0.19
C PHE A 78 24.56 9.27 0.88
N THR A 79 25.15 10.33 1.43
CA THR A 79 26.45 10.27 2.13
C THR A 79 26.32 10.20 3.64
N ASP A 80 25.25 10.75 4.21
CA ASP A 80 24.96 10.70 5.64
C ASP A 80 24.44 9.30 6.02
N PRO A 81 25.12 8.58 6.94
CA PRO A 81 24.72 7.23 7.35
C PRO A 81 23.35 7.15 8.03
N ASP A 82 22.93 8.19 8.75
CA ASP A 82 21.62 8.21 9.43
C ASP A 82 20.50 8.45 8.40
N LEU A 83 20.68 9.39 7.47
CA LEU A 83 19.70 9.65 6.41
C LEU A 83 19.55 8.44 5.49
N PHE A 84 20.67 7.89 5.00
CA PHE A 84 20.65 6.72 4.12
C PHE A 84 20.18 5.46 4.86
N GLY A 85 20.63 5.27 6.11
CA GLY A 85 20.22 4.16 6.97
C GLY A 85 18.70 4.13 7.19
N SER A 86 18.07 5.30 7.31
CA SER A 86 16.62 5.37 7.44
C SER A 86 15.86 4.79 6.24
N ILE A 87 16.38 5.00 5.02
CA ILE A 87 15.83 4.43 3.79
C ILE A 87 15.92 2.91 3.84
N LEU A 88 17.06 2.37 4.28
CA LEU A 88 17.24 0.92 4.43
C LEU A 88 16.26 0.33 5.46
N HIS A 89 16.03 0.98 6.59
CA HIS A 89 15.03 0.54 7.57
C HIS A 89 13.63 0.49 6.96
N SER A 90 13.25 1.47 6.13
CA SER A 90 11.96 1.44 5.43
C SER A 90 11.86 0.31 4.41
N LEU A 91 12.95 0.00 3.70
CA LEU A 91 12.99 -1.15 2.80
C LEU A 91 12.84 -2.49 3.56
N VAL A 92 13.44 -2.60 4.76
CA VAL A 92 13.21 -3.75 5.64
C VAL A 92 11.73 -3.81 6.06
N LEU A 93 11.12 -2.67 6.40
CA LEU A 93 9.69 -2.62 6.75
C LEU A 93 8.77 -3.01 5.60
N VAL A 94 9.15 -2.85 4.32
CA VAL A 94 8.37 -3.37 3.18
C VAL A 94 8.19 -4.89 3.28
N LEU A 95 9.18 -5.63 3.77
CA LEU A 95 9.05 -7.09 3.95
C LEU A 95 7.95 -7.43 4.96
N PHE A 96 7.81 -6.63 6.01
CA PHE A 96 6.84 -6.86 7.08
C PHE A 96 5.46 -6.25 6.79
N PHE A 97 5.39 -5.08 6.17
CA PHE A 97 4.11 -4.41 5.90
C PHE A 97 3.46 -4.91 4.61
N ALA A 98 4.25 -5.38 3.63
CA ALA A 98 3.75 -5.85 2.35
C ALA A 98 3.92 -7.37 2.18
N ALA A 99 5.15 -7.87 2.13
CA ALA A 99 5.39 -9.27 1.75
C ALA A 99 4.74 -10.26 2.72
N ALA A 100 4.97 -10.10 4.03
CA ALA A 100 4.39 -10.98 5.04
C ALA A 100 2.84 -10.96 5.04
N PRO A 101 2.15 -9.80 5.06
CA PRO A 101 0.69 -9.71 4.96
C PRO A 101 0.11 -10.29 3.68
N ILE A 102 0.80 -10.14 2.55
CA ILE A 102 0.36 -10.73 1.27
C ILE A 102 0.44 -12.25 1.37
N ILE A 103 1.57 -12.79 1.85
CA ILE A 103 1.75 -14.24 2.02
C ILE A 103 0.70 -14.79 2.99
N VAL A 104 0.56 -14.19 4.17
CA VAL A 104 -0.43 -14.62 5.18
C VAL A 104 -1.85 -14.49 4.63
N GLY A 105 -2.19 -13.39 3.97
CA GLY A 105 -3.50 -13.17 3.38
C GLY A 105 -3.83 -14.21 2.29
N LEU A 106 -2.86 -14.57 1.45
CA LEU A 106 -3.01 -15.60 0.43
C LEU A 106 -3.21 -16.99 1.04
N LEU A 107 -2.43 -17.34 2.06
CA LEU A 107 -2.57 -18.59 2.80
C LEU A 107 -3.94 -18.69 3.48
N LEU A 108 -4.36 -17.64 4.17
CA LEU A 108 -5.70 -17.57 4.78
C LEU A 108 -6.80 -17.70 3.74
N THR A 109 -6.66 -17.03 2.58
CA THR A 109 -7.63 -17.15 1.48
C THR A 109 -7.72 -18.60 0.99
N GLY A 110 -6.59 -19.25 0.72
CA GLY A 110 -6.56 -20.66 0.31
C GLY A 110 -7.19 -21.61 1.33
N LEU A 111 -7.03 -21.34 2.63
CA LEU A 111 -7.66 -22.12 3.70
C LEU A 111 -9.17 -21.88 3.83
N LEU A 112 -9.65 -20.68 3.51
CA LEU A 112 -11.06 -20.31 3.59
C LEU A 112 -11.84 -20.74 2.34
N MET A 113 -11.18 -20.90 1.21
CA MET A 113 -11.80 -21.39 -0.03
C MET A 113 -12.39 -22.79 0.16
N GLY A 114 -13.66 -22.95 -0.18
CA GLY A 114 -14.40 -24.22 -0.05
C GLY A 114 -14.97 -24.51 1.34
N ARG A 115 -14.73 -23.65 2.34
CA ARG A 115 -15.41 -23.74 3.65
C ARG A 115 -16.72 -22.97 3.63
N GLY A 116 -17.76 -23.53 4.25
CA GLY A 116 -19.10 -22.94 4.30
C GLY A 116 -19.13 -21.55 4.94
N THR A 117 -20.21 -20.80 4.73
CA THR A 117 -20.35 -19.39 5.14
C THR A 117 -20.50 -19.16 6.65
N ARG A 118 -20.70 -20.22 7.44
CA ARG A 118 -20.92 -20.10 8.90
C ARG A 118 -19.66 -19.60 9.60
N GLY A 119 -19.77 -18.45 10.27
CA GLY A 119 -18.66 -17.83 11.01
C GLY A 119 -17.71 -16.96 10.18
N MET A 120 -17.86 -16.94 8.85
CA MET A 120 -16.97 -16.18 7.95
C MET A 120 -17.04 -14.66 8.23
N THR A 121 -18.22 -14.13 8.54
CA THR A 121 -18.39 -12.72 8.88
C THR A 121 -17.61 -12.35 10.15
N ALA A 122 -17.73 -13.16 11.21
CA ALA A 122 -17.00 -12.92 12.46
C ALA A 122 -15.49 -13.00 12.24
N PHE A 123 -15.02 -14.00 11.47
CA PHE A 123 -13.61 -14.12 11.10
C PHE A 123 -13.10 -12.87 10.37
N ARG A 124 -13.83 -12.39 9.35
CA ARG A 124 -13.45 -11.18 8.60
C ARG A 124 -13.37 -9.96 9.50
N VAL A 125 -14.34 -9.78 10.42
CA VAL A 125 -14.35 -8.67 11.36
C VAL A 125 -13.12 -8.72 12.27
N ILE A 126 -12.82 -9.87 12.89
CA ILE A 126 -11.68 -10.01 13.81
C ILE A 126 -10.36 -9.70 13.12
N TYR A 127 -10.16 -10.21 11.90
CA TYR A 127 -8.90 -10.01 11.16
C TYR A 127 -8.77 -8.61 10.55
N PHE A 128 -9.89 -7.94 10.24
CA PHE A 128 -9.88 -6.58 9.70
C PHE A 128 -9.86 -5.51 10.79
N LEU A 129 -10.30 -5.83 12.01
CA LEU A 129 -10.33 -4.92 13.15
C LEU A 129 -9.02 -4.13 13.34
N PRO A 130 -7.82 -4.74 13.28
CA PRO A 130 -6.56 -4.03 13.49
C PRO A 130 -6.36 -2.84 12.56
N GLN A 131 -6.80 -2.96 11.30
CA GLN A 131 -6.64 -1.92 10.29
C GLN A 131 -7.52 -0.69 10.55
N VAL A 132 -8.64 -0.88 11.27
CA VAL A 132 -9.60 0.19 11.56
C VAL A 132 -9.21 0.96 12.84
N VAL A 133 -8.38 0.35 13.70
CA VAL A 133 -7.91 1.00 14.93
C VAL A 133 -6.89 2.10 14.58
N PRO A 134 -6.97 3.30 15.19
CA PRO A 134 -5.95 4.33 15.01
C PRO A 134 -4.54 3.83 15.34
N LEU A 135 -3.57 4.08 14.47
CA LEU A 135 -2.19 3.59 14.63
C LEU A 135 -1.53 4.05 15.93
N VAL A 136 -1.90 5.22 16.46
CA VAL A 136 -1.42 5.69 17.76
C VAL A 136 -1.88 4.76 18.88
N ALA A 137 -3.15 4.36 18.90
CA ALA A 137 -3.69 3.44 19.89
C ALA A 137 -3.02 2.06 19.76
N VAL A 138 -2.86 1.57 18.52
CA VAL A 138 -2.10 0.36 18.23
C VAL A 138 -0.68 0.44 18.81
N GLY A 139 0.05 1.52 18.53
CA GLY A 139 1.42 1.71 19.01
C GLY A 139 1.53 1.70 20.53
N VAL A 140 0.65 2.43 21.22
CA VAL A 140 0.61 2.45 22.70
C VAL A 140 0.31 1.06 23.27
N THR A 141 -0.70 0.37 22.73
CA THR A 141 -1.06 -0.99 23.18
C THR A 141 0.11 -1.94 23.00
N TRP A 142 0.78 -1.91 21.84
CA TRP A 142 1.92 -2.79 21.60
C TRP A 142 3.15 -2.47 22.44
N ARG A 143 3.36 -1.21 22.86
CA ARG A 143 4.40 -0.89 23.85
C ARG A 143 4.19 -1.65 25.17
N TRP A 144 2.96 -1.77 25.64
CA TRP A 144 2.66 -2.55 26.85
C TRP A 144 2.77 -4.05 26.61
N ILE A 145 2.31 -4.54 25.45
CA ILE A 145 2.41 -5.96 25.09
C ILE A 145 3.87 -6.42 24.98
N TYR A 146 4.74 -5.57 24.44
CA TYR A 146 6.17 -5.82 24.23
C TYR A 146 7.09 -5.36 25.38
N ALA A 147 6.52 -4.83 26.47
CA ALA A 147 7.27 -4.50 27.67
C ALA A 147 7.99 -5.74 28.23
N GLU A 148 9.02 -5.54 29.06
CA GLU A 148 9.79 -6.64 29.65
C GLU A 148 8.93 -7.60 30.48
N ASP A 149 7.92 -7.06 31.16
CA ASP A 149 6.86 -7.74 31.89
C ASP A 149 5.55 -7.85 31.09
N GLY A 150 5.57 -7.50 29.80
CA GLY A 150 4.41 -7.54 28.91
C GLY A 150 3.93 -8.95 28.58
N VAL A 151 2.70 -9.03 28.04
CA VAL A 151 1.98 -10.29 27.77
C VAL A 151 2.79 -11.24 26.89
N VAL A 152 3.52 -10.73 25.89
CA VAL A 152 4.35 -11.57 25.01
C VAL A 152 5.47 -12.26 25.79
N ASN A 153 6.17 -11.52 26.65
CA ASN A 153 7.26 -12.07 27.44
C ASN A 153 6.74 -13.03 28.52
N GLN A 154 5.61 -12.71 29.16
CA GLN A 154 4.96 -13.64 30.10
C GLN A 154 4.60 -14.97 29.41
N ALA A 155 4.02 -14.93 28.21
CA ALA A 155 3.68 -16.12 27.44
C ALA A 155 4.92 -16.94 27.04
N LEU A 156 6.01 -16.28 26.63
CA LEU A 156 7.27 -16.96 26.30
C LEU A 156 7.89 -17.64 27.52
N ARG A 157 7.95 -16.95 28.67
CA ARG A 157 8.46 -17.53 29.93
C ARG A 157 7.60 -18.70 30.39
N ALA A 158 6.26 -18.58 30.29
CA ALA A 158 5.34 -19.67 30.62
C ALA A 158 5.53 -20.90 29.71
N ALA A 159 5.94 -20.71 28.45
CA ALA A 159 6.28 -21.78 27.53
C ALA A 159 7.72 -22.34 27.71
N GLY A 160 8.49 -21.84 28.68
CA GLY A 160 9.89 -22.22 28.90
C GLY A 160 10.88 -21.62 27.90
N LEU A 161 10.48 -20.55 27.20
CA LEU A 161 11.29 -19.84 26.19
C LEU A 161 11.89 -18.54 26.74
N ASP A 162 12.40 -18.56 27.98
CA ASP A 162 12.96 -17.38 28.65
C ASP A 162 14.06 -16.68 27.86
N ALA A 163 14.85 -17.44 27.08
CA ALA A 163 15.91 -16.90 26.23
C ALA A 163 15.39 -15.98 25.10
N LEU A 164 14.13 -16.15 24.69
CA LEU A 164 13.47 -15.31 23.69
C LEU A 164 12.75 -14.11 24.31
N ALA A 165 12.48 -14.14 25.62
CA ALA A 165 11.86 -13.02 26.31
C ALA A 165 12.83 -11.83 26.36
N SER A 166 12.36 -10.68 25.90
CA SER A 166 13.20 -9.52 25.65
C SER A 166 12.38 -8.23 25.71
N PRO A 167 12.96 -7.08 26.10
CA PRO A 167 12.36 -5.79 25.83
C PRO A 167 12.43 -5.49 24.32
N TRP A 168 11.46 -6.00 23.56
CA TRP A 168 11.48 -6.06 22.09
C TRP A 168 11.77 -4.73 21.41
N LEU A 169 11.15 -3.66 21.91
CA LEU A 169 11.27 -2.30 21.36
C LEU A 169 12.51 -1.54 21.83
N ALA A 170 13.17 -2.00 22.90
CA ALA A 170 14.31 -1.29 23.51
C ALA A 170 15.68 -1.86 23.08
N ARG A 171 15.69 -2.94 22.28
CA ARG A 171 16.91 -3.59 21.82
C ARG A 171 17.13 -3.34 20.33
N HIS A 172 18.35 -2.94 19.97
CA HIS A 172 18.73 -2.56 18.61
C HIS A 172 18.38 -3.62 17.56
N THR A 173 18.63 -4.90 17.86
CA THR A 173 18.43 -6.00 16.90
C THR A 173 16.97 -6.42 16.74
N THR A 174 16.11 -6.20 17.74
CA THR A 174 14.72 -6.68 17.72
C THR A 174 13.70 -5.58 17.45
N ALA A 175 14.04 -4.32 17.70
CA ALA A 175 13.08 -3.22 17.66
C ALA A 175 12.43 -3.05 16.27
N LEU A 176 13.23 -3.07 15.19
CA LEU A 176 12.70 -2.91 13.83
C LEU A 176 11.83 -4.10 13.42
N ILE A 177 12.22 -5.31 13.81
CA ILE A 177 11.43 -6.53 13.56
C ILE A 177 10.11 -6.47 14.33
N ALA A 178 10.14 -6.07 15.60
CA ALA A 178 8.95 -5.94 16.44
C ALA A 178 7.95 -4.93 15.86
N ILE A 179 8.42 -3.76 15.40
CA ILE A 179 7.59 -2.79 14.68
C ILE A 179 7.04 -3.39 13.38
N GLY A 180 7.88 -4.11 12.63
CA GLY A 180 7.48 -4.85 11.44
C GLY A 180 6.32 -5.82 11.73
N LEU A 181 6.41 -6.62 12.78
CA LEU A 181 5.36 -7.57 13.17
C LEU A 181 4.03 -6.88 13.51
N ILE A 182 4.06 -5.71 14.15
CA ILE A 182 2.85 -4.89 14.36
C ILE A 182 2.26 -4.47 13.01
N GLY A 183 3.10 -4.01 12.08
CA GLY A 183 2.70 -3.68 10.71
C GLY A 183 2.08 -4.86 9.96
N THR A 184 2.71 -6.04 10.08
CA THR A 184 2.19 -7.30 9.52
C THR A 184 0.76 -7.54 10.02
N TRP A 185 0.56 -7.43 11.34
CA TRP A 185 -0.74 -7.63 11.98
C TRP A 185 -1.78 -6.62 11.47
N CYS A 186 -1.41 -5.34 11.33
CA CYS A 186 -2.31 -4.30 10.84
C CYS A 186 -2.71 -4.52 9.37
N MET A 187 -1.78 -4.95 8.51
CA MET A 187 -2.00 -5.06 7.06
C MET A 187 -2.56 -6.41 6.62
N THR A 188 -2.46 -7.46 7.45
CA THR A 188 -2.94 -8.81 7.10
C THR A 188 -4.44 -8.82 6.80
N GLY A 189 -5.23 -8.07 7.59
CA GLY A 189 -6.68 -7.93 7.38
C GLY A 189 -7.02 -7.38 5.99
N LEU A 190 -6.33 -6.33 5.56
CA LEU A 190 -6.48 -5.72 4.24
C LEU A 190 -6.24 -6.75 3.14
N CYS A 191 -5.07 -7.39 3.16
CA CYS A 191 -4.65 -8.35 2.15
C CYS A 191 -5.63 -9.52 2.06
N MET A 192 -5.98 -10.12 3.20
CA MET A 192 -6.95 -11.21 3.25
C MET A 192 -8.31 -10.79 2.66
N MET A 193 -8.85 -9.63 3.02
CA MET A 193 -10.14 -9.21 2.48
C MET A 193 -10.10 -8.93 0.97
N LEU A 194 -9.02 -8.33 0.47
CA LEU A 194 -8.82 -8.14 -0.97
C LEU A 194 -8.81 -9.48 -1.70
N PHE A 195 -8.03 -10.45 -1.21
CA PHE A 195 -7.89 -11.76 -1.84
C PHE A 195 -9.15 -12.62 -1.73
N VAL A 196 -9.83 -12.62 -0.59
CA VAL A 196 -11.12 -13.32 -0.45
C VAL A 196 -12.17 -12.71 -1.38
N SER A 197 -12.23 -11.39 -1.50
CA SER A 197 -13.15 -10.71 -2.44
C SER A 197 -12.80 -10.99 -3.89
N GLY A 198 -11.52 -11.04 -4.25
CA GLY A 198 -11.06 -11.43 -5.58
C GLY A 198 -11.37 -12.88 -5.90
N ALA A 199 -11.15 -13.79 -4.95
CA ALA A 199 -11.34 -15.22 -5.12
C ALA A 199 -12.81 -15.58 -5.38
N GLN A 200 -13.74 -14.79 -4.85
CA GLN A 200 -15.18 -14.92 -5.12
C GLN A 200 -15.58 -14.58 -6.57
N LYS A 201 -14.72 -13.90 -7.33
CA LYS A 201 -14.97 -13.55 -8.75
C LYS A 201 -14.45 -14.62 -9.72
N ILE A 202 -13.64 -15.57 -9.24
CA ILE A 202 -13.06 -16.62 -10.07
C ILE A 202 -14.16 -17.62 -10.42
N ASP A 203 -14.29 -17.95 -11.71
CA ASP A 203 -15.30 -18.89 -12.20
C ASP A 203 -15.13 -20.28 -11.53
N ALA A 204 -16.23 -20.79 -10.96
CA ALA A 204 -16.25 -22.09 -10.30
C ALA A 204 -15.88 -23.24 -11.26
N SER A 205 -16.19 -23.11 -12.55
CA SER A 205 -15.85 -24.11 -13.57
C SER A 205 -14.35 -24.38 -13.70
N LEU A 206 -13.50 -23.38 -13.42
CA LEU A 206 -12.03 -23.56 -13.41
C LEU A 206 -11.59 -24.48 -12.27
N TYR A 207 -12.25 -24.40 -11.12
CA TYR A 207 -11.98 -25.28 -9.98
C TYR A 207 -12.49 -26.70 -10.20
N GLU A 208 -13.65 -26.83 -10.86
CA GLU A 208 -14.24 -28.12 -11.22
C GLU A 208 -13.40 -28.83 -12.29
N ALA A 209 -13.01 -28.12 -13.37
CA ALA A 209 -12.14 -28.67 -14.41
C ALA A 209 -10.81 -29.16 -13.81
N ALA A 210 -10.15 -28.35 -12.98
CA ALA A 210 -8.92 -28.76 -12.32
C ALA A 210 -9.13 -29.97 -11.39
N ALA A 211 -10.29 -30.08 -10.72
CA ALA A 211 -10.60 -31.24 -9.88
C ALA A 211 -10.82 -32.51 -10.73
N MET A 212 -11.45 -32.40 -11.90
CA MET A 212 -11.60 -33.50 -12.86
C MET A 212 -10.24 -33.98 -13.39
N ASP A 213 -9.27 -33.09 -13.54
CA ASP A 213 -7.88 -33.40 -13.89
C ASP A 213 -7.04 -33.97 -12.71
N GLY A 214 -7.68 -34.25 -11.57
CA GLY A 214 -7.02 -34.78 -10.37
C GLY A 214 -6.17 -33.77 -9.61
N ALA A 215 -6.37 -32.46 -9.82
CA ALA A 215 -5.62 -31.44 -9.11
C ALA A 215 -6.04 -31.35 -7.62
N GLY A 216 -5.11 -31.69 -6.73
CA GLY A 216 -5.27 -31.49 -5.28
C GLY A 216 -5.40 -30.00 -4.88
N ALA A 217 -5.68 -29.73 -3.61
CA ALA A 217 -5.90 -28.37 -3.09
C ALA A 217 -4.74 -27.40 -3.39
N PHE A 218 -3.49 -27.86 -3.22
CA PHE A 218 -2.30 -27.05 -3.50
C PHE A 218 -2.16 -26.70 -4.99
N ARG A 219 -2.44 -27.65 -5.88
CA ARG A 219 -2.37 -27.44 -7.34
C ARG A 219 -3.49 -26.51 -7.82
N ARG A 220 -4.70 -26.65 -7.28
CA ARG A 220 -5.81 -25.70 -7.54
C ARG A 220 -5.48 -24.29 -7.04
N PHE A 221 -4.88 -24.16 -5.87
CA PHE A 221 -4.46 -22.86 -5.34
C PHE A 221 -3.41 -22.20 -6.25
N THR A 222 -2.36 -22.92 -6.61
CA THR A 222 -1.24 -22.36 -7.40
C THR A 222 -1.59 -22.15 -8.88
N SER A 223 -2.45 -23.00 -9.46
CA SER A 223 -2.76 -22.96 -10.90
C SER A 223 -4.04 -22.20 -11.24
N VAL A 224 -4.98 -22.04 -10.30
CA VAL A 224 -6.26 -21.35 -10.53
C VAL A 224 -6.34 -20.09 -9.66
N THR A 225 -6.24 -20.23 -8.33
CA THR A 225 -6.44 -19.11 -7.41
C THR A 225 -5.35 -18.03 -7.56
N LEU A 226 -4.08 -18.41 -7.48
CA LEU A 226 -2.97 -17.46 -7.48
C LEU A 226 -2.91 -16.63 -8.79
N PRO A 227 -3.05 -17.23 -10.00
CA PRO A 227 -3.16 -16.46 -11.23
C PRO A 227 -4.43 -15.60 -11.29
N GLY A 228 -5.56 -16.13 -10.80
CA GLY A 228 -6.84 -15.40 -10.76
C GLY A 228 -6.82 -14.19 -9.82
N LEU A 229 -5.95 -14.19 -8.81
CA LEU A 229 -5.78 -13.09 -7.85
C LEU A 229 -4.69 -12.08 -8.23
N ARG A 230 -4.07 -12.18 -9.41
CA ARG A 230 -2.93 -11.31 -9.78
C ARG A 230 -3.24 -9.81 -9.66
N GLY A 231 -4.47 -9.41 -10.01
CA GLY A 231 -4.94 -8.04 -9.92
C GLY A 231 -5.02 -7.56 -8.47
N GLU A 232 -5.67 -8.36 -7.62
CA GLU A 232 -5.77 -8.10 -6.19
C GLU A 232 -4.39 -8.11 -5.50
N ILE A 233 -3.48 -9.01 -5.88
CA ILE A 233 -2.09 -9.05 -5.38
C ILE A 233 -1.35 -7.78 -5.78
N SER A 234 -1.50 -7.30 -7.01
CA SER A 234 -0.91 -6.02 -7.44
C SER A 234 -1.42 -4.86 -6.60
N VAL A 235 -2.74 -4.79 -6.37
CA VAL A 235 -3.35 -3.71 -5.59
C VAL A 235 -2.87 -3.77 -4.14
N ALA A 236 -2.90 -4.95 -3.52
CA ALA A 236 -2.42 -5.17 -2.15
C ALA A 236 -0.94 -4.78 -2.02
N ALA A 237 -0.08 -5.22 -2.95
CA ALA A 237 1.34 -4.89 -2.96
C ALA A 237 1.61 -3.39 -3.10
N VAL A 238 0.88 -2.70 -3.97
CA VAL A 238 1.00 -1.24 -4.13
C VAL A 238 0.62 -0.53 -2.83
N ILE A 239 -0.55 -0.84 -2.25
CA ILE A 239 -1.05 -0.16 -1.05
C ILE A 239 -0.13 -0.40 0.15
N THR A 240 0.24 -1.66 0.37
CA THR A 240 1.06 -2.04 1.53
C THR A 240 2.51 -1.56 1.41
N THR A 241 3.09 -1.53 0.21
CA THR A 241 4.43 -0.96 -0.01
C THR A 241 4.44 0.55 0.21
N ILE A 242 3.42 1.27 -0.27
CA ILE A 242 3.28 2.70 0.01
C ILE A 242 3.18 2.92 1.52
N ALA A 243 2.36 2.14 2.23
CA ALA A 243 2.21 2.25 3.68
C ALA A 243 3.50 1.96 4.46
N ALA A 244 4.31 1.01 3.98
CA ALA A 244 5.61 0.69 4.57
C ALA A 244 6.63 1.83 4.40
N LEU A 245 6.77 2.35 3.19
CA LEU A 245 7.73 3.41 2.86
C LEU A 245 7.32 4.75 3.46
N ALA A 246 6.02 5.03 3.53
CA ALA A 246 5.47 6.23 4.17
C ALA A 246 5.26 6.04 5.68
N SER A 247 5.81 4.98 6.29
CA SER A 247 5.63 4.73 7.72
C SER A 247 6.27 5.84 8.56
N PHE A 248 5.50 6.34 9.53
CA PHE A 248 5.92 7.38 10.46
C PHE A 248 5.21 7.19 11.81
N ASP A 249 3.88 7.16 11.78
CA ASP A 249 3.03 7.20 12.98
C ASP A 249 3.38 6.11 14.00
N LEU A 250 3.49 4.86 13.51
CA LEU A 250 3.77 3.72 14.38
C LEU A 250 5.15 3.87 15.03
N ILE A 251 6.19 4.16 14.23
CA ILE A 251 7.57 4.32 14.70
C ILE A 251 7.65 5.44 15.72
N TYR A 252 7.04 6.59 15.41
CA TYR A 252 7.05 7.77 16.28
C TYR A 252 6.47 7.47 17.66
N VAL A 253 5.32 6.76 17.71
CA VAL A 253 4.62 6.45 18.95
C VAL A 253 5.28 5.30 19.72
N THR A 254 5.89 4.32 19.04
CA THR A 254 6.50 3.17 19.71
C THR A 254 7.89 3.47 20.25
N THR A 255 8.83 3.79 19.36
CA THR A 255 10.26 3.85 19.66
C THR A 255 10.85 5.25 19.47
N GLY A 256 10.18 6.11 18.70
CA GLY A 256 10.75 7.39 18.27
C GLY A 256 12.08 7.20 17.53
N GLY A 257 12.21 6.13 16.74
CA GLY A 257 13.44 5.84 15.97
C GLY A 257 14.54 5.10 16.75
N GLY A 258 14.40 4.93 18.07
CA GLY A 258 15.40 4.25 18.90
C GLY A 258 15.35 2.71 18.87
N PRO A 259 16.27 2.05 19.60
CA PRO A 259 17.48 2.64 20.21
C PRO A 259 18.54 2.99 19.13
N GLU A 260 19.37 4.02 19.34
CA GLU A 260 20.49 4.38 18.42
C GLU A 260 20.09 4.45 16.93
N ASN A 261 18.98 5.13 16.62
CA ASN A 261 18.43 5.22 15.25
C ASN A 261 18.04 3.88 14.59
N ALA A 262 18.05 2.75 15.29
CA ALA A 262 17.75 1.41 14.79
C ALA A 262 16.37 1.25 14.12
N THR A 263 15.44 2.13 14.45
CA THR A 263 14.09 2.12 13.89
C THR A 263 13.74 3.41 13.16
N THR A 264 14.73 4.29 12.98
CA THR A 264 14.54 5.57 12.29
C THR A 264 14.19 5.31 10.83
N VAL A 265 13.12 5.95 10.36
CA VAL A 265 12.60 5.88 8.98
C VAL A 265 12.56 7.29 8.37
N PRO A 266 12.53 7.42 7.03
CA PRO A 266 12.63 8.72 6.37
C PRO A 266 11.52 9.66 6.80
N GLY A 267 10.28 9.17 6.97
CA GLY A 267 9.18 10.00 7.46
C GLY A 267 9.45 10.64 8.83
N LEU A 268 10.13 9.92 9.73
CA LEU A 268 10.52 10.44 11.05
C LEU A 268 11.62 11.49 10.93
N LEU A 269 12.61 11.27 10.06
CA LEU A 269 13.69 12.23 9.84
C LEU A 269 13.19 13.49 9.12
N VAL A 270 12.33 13.37 8.12
CA VAL A 270 11.69 14.53 7.47
C VAL A 270 11.00 15.41 8.51
N TYR A 271 10.26 14.80 9.44
CA TYR A 271 9.63 15.53 10.54
C TYR A 271 10.66 16.23 11.44
N ARG A 272 11.70 15.51 11.89
CA ARG A 272 12.74 16.09 12.77
C ARG A 272 13.55 17.19 12.11
N LEU A 273 14.02 16.96 10.89
CA LEU A 273 14.77 17.93 10.10
C LEU A 273 13.94 19.21 9.92
N ALA A 274 12.69 19.10 9.47
CA ALA A 274 11.87 20.27 9.20
C ALA A 274 11.45 21.02 10.47
N PHE A 275 11.02 20.31 11.52
CA PHE A 275 10.33 20.93 12.66
C PHE A 275 11.14 20.98 13.96
N SER A 276 12.20 20.19 14.09
CA SER A 276 13.07 20.18 15.29
C SER A 276 14.44 20.80 15.02
N TYR A 277 15.00 20.57 13.84
CA TYR A 277 16.35 21.05 13.48
C TYR A 277 16.33 22.31 12.60
N GLY A 278 15.19 22.66 12.01
CA GLY A 278 15.09 23.81 11.11
C GLY A 278 15.91 23.59 9.83
N GLU A 279 15.98 22.36 9.33
CA GLU A 279 16.65 21.99 8.08
C GLU A 279 15.60 21.60 7.04
N VAL A 280 14.76 22.58 6.66
CA VAL A 280 13.63 22.38 5.75
C VAL A 280 14.08 21.93 4.37
N GLY A 281 15.20 22.47 3.88
CA GLY A 281 15.81 22.05 2.60
C GLY A 281 16.20 20.57 2.57
N GLY A 282 16.92 20.11 3.60
CA GLY A 282 17.31 18.71 3.76
C GLY A 282 16.09 17.78 3.94
N ALA A 283 15.12 18.19 4.76
CA ALA A 283 13.85 17.47 4.92
C ALA A 283 13.11 17.32 3.59
N ALA A 284 13.05 18.39 2.79
CA ALA A 284 12.41 18.39 1.49
C ALA A 284 13.14 17.46 0.51
N ALA A 285 14.48 17.46 0.49
CA ALA A 285 15.26 16.54 -0.34
C ALA A 285 15.00 15.08 0.02
N LEU A 286 15.03 14.72 1.31
CA LEU A 286 14.72 13.38 1.78
C LEU A 286 13.28 12.96 1.40
N ALA A 287 12.31 13.87 1.53
CA ALA A 287 10.92 13.62 1.12
C ALA A 287 10.78 13.39 -0.40
N VAL A 288 11.53 14.12 -1.23
CA VAL A 288 11.57 13.91 -2.69
C VAL A 288 12.21 12.57 -3.02
N VAL A 289 13.34 12.20 -2.38
CA VAL A 289 13.97 10.88 -2.55
C VAL A 289 12.98 9.77 -2.20
N LEU A 290 12.29 9.89 -1.06
CA LEU A 290 11.27 8.92 -0.65
C LEU A 290 10.13 8.82 -1.67
N THR A 291 9.67 9.96 -2.21
CA THR A 291 8.62 10.00 -3.24
C THR A 291 9.06 9.26 -4.51
N VAL A 292 10.29 9.51 -4.98
CA VAL A 292 10.86 8.83 -6.14
C VAL A 292 10.97 7.32 -5.89
N LEU A 293 11.42 6.92 -4.70
CA LEU A 293 11.48 5.50 -4.31
C LEU A 293 10.09 4.85 -4.33
N ILE A 294 9.08 5.48 -3.73
CA ILE A 294 7.70 4.99 -3.76
C ILE A 294 7.22 4.83 -5.21
N LEU A 295 7.41 5.84 -6.06
CA LEU A 295 7.01 5.78 -7.47
C LEU A 295 7.74 4.66 -8.24
N ALA A 296 9.02 4.44 -7.95
CA ALA A 296 9.80 3.35 -8.54
C ALA A 296 9.24 1.99 -8.14
N PHE A 297 8.97 1.76 -6.85
CA PHE A 297 8.38 0.51 -6.35
C PHE A 297 6.98 0.28 -6.93
N VAL A 298 6.11 1.28 -6.91
CA VAL A 298 4.75 1.19 -7.46
C VAL A 298 4.79 0.87 -8.95
N THR A 299 5.68 1.51 -9.70
CA THR A 299 5.86 1.25 -11.13
C THR A 299 6.40 -0.17 -11.37
N ALA A 300 7.38 -0.61 -10.58
CA ALA A 300 7.93 -1.97 -10.68
C ALA A 300 6.86 -3.03 -10.40
N ILE A 301 6.09 -2.89 -9.31
CA ILE A 301 5.00 -3.80 -8.97
C ILE A 301 3.98 -3.85 -10.11
N ARG A 302 3.51 -2.70 -10.60
CA ARG A 302 2.53 -2.64 -11.70
C ARG A 302 3.05 -3.23 -13.00
N ARG A 303 4.35 -3.11 -13.29
CA ARG A 303 4.96 -3.71 -14.50
C ARG A 303 5.08 -5.22 -14.37
N LEU A 304 5.47 -5.73 -13.20
CA LEU A 304 5.62 -7.16 -12.95
C LEU A 304 4.27 -7.90 -12.90
N THR A 305 3.20 -7.21 -12.54
CA THR A 305 1.84 -7.78 -12.39
C THR A 305 0.93 -7.51 -13.58
N ARG A 306 1.35 -6.71 -14.56
CA ARG A 306 0.57 -6.41 -15.75
C ARG A 306 0.32 -7.69 -16.54
N GLU A 307 -0.92 -7.91 -16.94
CA GLU A 307 -1.27 -9.00 -17.84
C GLU A 307 -0.48 -8.81 -19.14
N LYS A 308 0.26 -9.84 -19.58
CA LYS A 308 0.57 -9.96 -21.00
C LYS A 308 -0.76 -10.29 -21.65
N GLU A 309 -1.43 -9.26 -22.18
CA GLU A 309 -2.52 -9.41 -23.14
C GLU A 309 -2.06 -10.25 -24.33
#